data_AF-A0A1F8WWJ4-F1
#
_entry.id   AF-A0A1F8WWJ4-F1
#
_cell.length_a   1.000
_cell.length_b   1.000
_cell.length_c   1.000
_cell.angle_alpha   90.00
_cell.angle_beta   90.00
_cell.angle_gamma   90.00
#
_symmetry.space_group_name_H-M   'P 1'
#
loop_
_entity.id
_entity.type
_entity.pdbx_description
1 polymer ?
#
loop_
_entity_poly.entity_id
_entity_poly.type
_entity_poly.pdbx_seq_one_letter_code
_entity_poly.pdbx_strand_id
1 'polypeptide(L)'
;MIKGIPPKTRLRRKEESRESTETRKKEHEKKKEFGVKVFKKPREWLYETKPVFKKIRGPLVDVFKEAEEVRIVIDLSGFKLGEVDIDIRPDRYIIKAFKQERTFREEVLFPKDVDTDNVEERFRNGILELVLPRKKAADTEERE
;
A
#
# COMPACT_ATOMS: atom_id res chain seq x y z
N MET A 1 -48.90 69.98 -24.22
CA MET A 1 -48.65 70.33 -22.80
C MET A 1 -47.15 70.41 -22.62
N ILE A 2 -46.51 71.59 -22.62
CA ILE A 2 -46.54 72.72 -21.67
C ILE A 2 -45.58 72.52 -20.48
N LYS A 3 -44.53 73.38 -20.50
CA LYS A 3 -43.79 74.05 -19.41
C LYS A 3 -43.12 73.14 -18.37
N GLY A 4 -41.87 73.31 -17.98
CA GLY A 4 -41.00 74.48 -17.96
C GLY A 4 -40.01 74.26 -16.81
N ILE A 5 -38.81 74.82 -16.91
CA ILE A 5 -37.71 74.68 -15.94
C ILE A 5 -38.13 75.23 -14.56
N PRO A 6 -37.93 74.51 -13.44
CA PRO A 6 -37.92 75.14 -12.13
C PRO A 6 -36.54 75.79 -11.86
N PRO A 7 -36.49 77.06 -11.41
CA PRO A 7 -35.24 77.76 -11.11
C PRO A 7 -34.72 77.45 -9.69
N LYS A 8 -33.45 77.83 -9.48
CA LYS A 8 -32.66 77.66 -8.25
C LYS A 8 -33.37 78.13 -6.98
N THR A 9 -33.23 77.36 -5.90
CA THR A 9 -33.33 77.89 -4.53
C THR A 9 -32.21 77.36 -3.63
N ARG A 10 -31.29 78.30 -3.35
CA ARG A 10 -30.73 78.62 -2.03
C ARG A 10 -29.77 77.60 -1.38
N LEU A 11 -28.48 77.92 -1.50
CA LEU A 11 -27.45 77.57 -0.52
C LEU A 11 -27.99 77.79 0.91
N ARG A 12 -28.15 76.71 1.69
CA ARG A 12 -28.12 76.78 3.15
C ARG A 12 -26.83 76.13 3.63
N ARG A 13 -25.94 77.03 4.07
CA ARG A 13 -24.69 76.78 4.76
C ARG A 13 -24.97 76.11 6.12
N LYS A 14 -24.01 75.25 6.49
CA LYS A 14 -23.52 74.89 7.84
C LYS A 14 -24.02 73.59 8.46
N GLU A 15 -23.00 72.79 8.80
CA GLU A 15 -22.89 71.93 9.99
C GLU A 15 -23.58 70.56 9.94
N GLU A 16 -22.95 69.63 9.22
CA GLU A 16 -22.97 68.20 9.62
C GLU A 16 -21.62 67.50 9.26
N SER A 17 -20.55 68.28 9.20
CA SER A 17 -19.17 67.83 8.96
C SER A 17 -18.52 67.18 10.20
N ARG A 18 -19.30 66.53 11.06
CA ARG A 18 -18.77 65.87 12.27
C ARG A 18 -19.25 64.44 12.49
N GLU A 19 -20.33 63.99 11.87
CA GLU A 19 -20.90 62.65 12.16
C GLU A 19 -20.41 61.52 11.24
N SER A 20 -19.81 61.87 10.09
CA SER A 20 -19.35 60.89 9.08
C SER A 20 -17.88 60.45 9.25
N THR A 21 -17.11 61.12 10.12
CA THR A 21 -15.73 60.71 10.45
C THR A 21 -15.62 59.75 11.63
N GLU A 22 -16.58 59.75 12.56
CA GLU A 22 -16.59 58.77 13.67
C GLU A 22 -17.13 57.41 13.23
N THR A 23 -18.17 57.39 12.40
CA THR A 23 -18.73 56.14 11.84
C THR A 23 -17.73 55.42 10.94
N ARG A 24 -16.95 56.15 10.13
CA ARG A 24 -15.87 55.58 9.30
C ARG A 24 -14.64 55.13 10.11
N LYS A 25 -14.39 55.72 11.29
CA LYS A 25 -13.33 55.28 12.22
C LYS A 25 -13.73 54.00 12.97
N LYS A 26 -14.97 53.91 13.46
CA LYS A 26 -15.48 52.71 14.15
C LYS A 26 -15.53 51.48 13.23
N GLU A 27 -15.79 51.67 11.94
CA GLU A 27 -15.75 50.58 10.96
C GLU A 27 -14.32 50.12 10.63
N HIS A 28 -13.34 51.04 10.66
CA HIS A 28 -11.92 50.72 10.50
C HIS A 28 -11.32 50.01 11.73
N GLU A 29 -11.85 50.32 12.92
CA GLU A 29 -11.41 49.71 14.17
C GLU A 29 -11.97 48.27 14.31
N LYS A 30 -13.23 48.04 13.88
CA LYS A 30 -13.83 46.69 13.86
C LYS A 30 -13.18 45.71 12.86
N LYS A 31 -12.49 46.18 11.82
CA LYS A 31 -11.81 45.31 10.84
C LYS A 31 -10.42 44.84 11.29
N LYS A 32 -9.92 45.27 12.46
CA LYS A 32 -8.63 44.85 13.00
C LYS A 32 -8.68 43.59 13.88
N GLU A 33 -9.85 42.97 14.02
CA GLU A 33 -10.00 41.74 14.84
C GLU A 33 -10.11 40.44 14.03
N PHE A 34 -10.04 40.48 12.70
CA PHE A 34 -9.67 39.29 11.94
C PHE A 34 -8.15 39.15 11.90
N GLY A 35 -7.56 39.05 13.09
CA GLY A 35 -6.20 38.55 13.22
C GLY A 35 -6.20 37.15 12.62
N VAL A 36 -5.67 37.02 11.40
CA VAL A 36 -5.35 35.71 10.84
C VAL A 36 -4.38 35.09 11.83
N LYS A 37 -4.88 34.22 12.71
CA LYS A 37 -4.02 33.35 13.51
C LYS A 37 -3.27 32.53 12.48
N VAL A 38 -2.03 32.94 12.18
CA VAL A 38 -1.14 32.18 11.33
C VAL A 38 -0.93 30.87 12.08
N PHE A 39 -1.70 29.86 11.68
CA PHE A 39 -1.54 28.51 12.17
C PHE A 39 -0.18 28.05 11.65
N LYS A 40 0.88 28.28 12.45
CA LYS A 40 2.18 27.68 12.20
C LYS A 40 1.94 26.19 12.30
N LYS A 41 1.87 25.50 11.14
CA LYS A 41 1.87 24.04 11.10
C LYS A 41 3.03 23.61 12.01
N PRO A 42 2.78 22.72 12.99
CA PRO A 42 3.86 22.26 13.84
C PRO A 42 4.98 21.72 12.94
N ARG A 43 6.22 22.12 13.23
CA ARG A 43 7.39 21.64 12.48
C ARG A 43 7.62 20.14 12.69
N GLU A 44 7.04 19.60 13.76
CA GLU A 44 7.04 18.18 14.06
C GLU A 44 5.68 17.57 13.70
N TRP A 45 5.74 16.52 12.91
CA TRP A 45 4.60 15.69 12.58
C TRP A 45 4.20 14.90 13.83
N LEU A 46 3.13 15.30 14.52
CA LEU A 46 2.63 14.60 15.72
C LEU A 46 2.03 13.20 15.41
N TYR A 47 2.11 12.77 14.15
CA TYR A 47 1.70 11.44 13.69
C TYR A 47 2.64 10.95 12.59
N GLU A 48 3.95 11.04 12.82
CA GLU A 48 4.87 10.11 12.15
C GLU A 48 4.53 8.72 12.70
N THR A 49 3.42 8.15 12.22
CA THR A 49 3.15 6.73 12.32
C THR A 49 4.29 6.11 11.53
N LYS A 50 5.42 5.83 12.20
CA LYS A 50 6.53 5.09 11.61
C LYS A 50 5.88 3.84 11.04
N PRO A 51 5.75 3.72 9.71
CA PRO A 51 5.06 2.58 9.15
C PRO A 51 5.85 1.36 9.61
N VAL A 52 5.24 0.54 10.46
CA VAL A 52 5.83 -0.71 10.87
C VAL A 52 5.62 -1.65 9.69
N PHE A 53 6.52 -1.57 8.72
CA PHE A 53 6.59 -2.55 7.67
C PHE A 53 6.95 -3.88 8.34
N LYS A 54 5.96 -4.77 8.44
CA LYS A 54 6.24 -6.16 8.74
C LYS A 54 7.13 -6.64 7.60
N LYS A 55 8.43 -6.82 7.85
CA LYS A 55 9.31 -7.52 6.92
C LYS A 55 8.67 -8.89 6.69
N ILE A 56 8.07 -9.08 5.52
CA ILE A 56 7.64 -10.38 5.07
C ILE A 56 8.93 -11.18 4.98
N ARG A 57 9.08 -12.17 5.85
CA ARG A 57 10.27 -13.00 5.94
C ARG A 57 9.92 -14.32 5.26
N GLY A 58 10.48 -14.55 4.09
CA GLY A 58 10.32 -15.79 3.36
C GLY A 58 10.69 -15.62 1.89
N PRO A 59 11.11 -16.70 1.21
CA PRO A 59 11.21 -16.72 -0.23
C PRO A 59 9.82 -16.58 -0.85
N LEU A 60 9.75 -16.09 -2.08
CA LEU A 60 8.52 -16.17 -2.86
C LEU A 60 8.34 -17.61 -3.34
N VAL A 61 7.16 -18.16 -3.11
CA VAL A 61 6.80 -19.52 -3.51
C VAL A 61 5.56 -19.45 -4.39
N ASP A 62 5.69 -19.91 -5.62
CA ASP A 62 4.59 -20.06 -6.56
C ASP A 62 4.38 -21.55 -6.86
N VAL A 63 3.12 -21.97 -6.88
CA VAL A 63 2.72 -23.36 -7.14
C VAL A 63 1.82 -23.41 -8.37
N PHE A 64 2.29 -24.06 -9.42
CA PHE A 64 1.57 -24.29 -10.66
C PHE A 64 1.05 -25.73 -10.67
N LYS A 65 -0.27 -25.86 -10.78
CA LYS A 65 -0.95 -27.16 -10.87
C LYS A 65 -1.33 -27.40 -12.31
N GLU A 66 -0.49 -28.10 -13.04
CA GLU A 66 -0.76 -28.50 -14.42
C GLU A 66 -1.46 -29.86 -14.45
N ALA A 67 -1.86 -30.32 -15.64
CA ALA A 67 -2.60 -31.56 -15.80
C ALA A 67 -1.74 -32.82 -15.57
N GLU A 68 -0.47 -32.78 -16.01
CA GLU A 68 0.45 -33.91 -15.93
C GLU A 68 1.47 -33.78 -14.79
N GLU A 69 1.77 -32.54 -14.36
CA GLU A 69 2.77 -32.24 -13.35
C GLU A 69 2.35 -31.10 -12.43
N VAL A 70 3.04 -30.96 -11.31
CA VAL A 70 2.96 -29.83 -10.39
C VAL A 70 4.33 -29.19 -10.34
N ARG A 71 4.41 -27.91 -10.70
CA ARG A 71 5.67 -27.16 -10.68
C ARG A 71 5.65 -26.20 -9.49
N ILE A 72 6.71 -26.22 -8.69
CA ILE A 72 6.88 -25.31 -7.57
C ILE A 72 8.12 -24.47 -7.85
N VAL A 73 7.95 -23.16 -7.87
CA VAL A 73 9.03 -22.20 -8.17
C VAL A 73 9.27 -21.36 -6.92
N ILE A 74 10.54 -21.30 -6.50
CA ILE A 74 10.92 -20.71 -5.23
C ILE A 74 12.09 -19.76 -5.43
N ASP A 75 11.88 -18.49 -5.08
CA ASP A 75 12.91 -17.47 -5.12
C ASP A 75 13.79 -17.56 -3.87
N LEU A 76 14.94 -18.20 -4.03
CA LEU A 76 15.99 -18.31 -3.02
C LEU A 76 17.13 -17.32 -3.30
N SER A 77 16.86 -16.24 -4.04
CA SER A 77 17.87 -15.22 -4.32
C SER A 77 18.40 -14.62 -3.02
N GLY A 78 19.72 -14.62 -2.89
CA GLY A 78 20.40 -14.20 -1.68
C GLY A 78 20.75 -15.34 -0.72
N PHE A 79 20.37 -16.59 -0.98
CA PHE A 79 20.90 -17.78 -0.29
C PHE A 79 21.84 -18.55 -1.21
N LYS A 80 22.90 -19.14 -0.63
CA LYS A 80 23.78 -20.07 -1.34
C LYS A 80 23.28 -21.51 -1.19
N LEU A 81 23.68 -22.41 -2.10
CA LEU A 81 23.24 -23.82 -2.07
C LEU A 81 23.53 -24.51 -0.72
N GLY A 82 24.67 -24.23 -0.08
CA GLY A 82 25.00 -24.80 1.24
C GLY A 82 24.31 -24.13 2.44
N GLU A 83 23.56 -23.05 2.22
CA GLU A 83 22.78 -22.34 3.25
C GLU A 83 21.30 -22.77 3.25
N VAL A 84 20.89 -23.59 2.27
CA VAL A 84 19.52 -24.08 2.07
C VAL A 84 19.50 -25.59 2.34
N ASP A 85 18.58 -26.01 3.21
CA ASP A 85 18.27 -27.39 3.54
C ASP A 85 16.86 -27.69 3.04
N ILE A 86 16.75 -28.82 2.34
CA ILE A 86 15.55 -29.25 1.62
C ILE A 86 15.18 -30.64 2.13
N ASP A 87 13.97 -30.77 2.68
CA ASP A 87 13.41 -32.03 3.17
C ASP A 87 12.11 -32.33 2.40
N ILE A 88 12.17 -33.34 1.53
CA ILE A 88 11.02 -33.85 0.78
C ILE A 88 10.37 -34.97 1.59
N ARG A 89 9.10 -34.77 1.93
CA ARG A 89 8.26 -35.78 2.57
C ARG A 89 7.14 -36.21 1.63
N PRO A 90 6.49 -37.37 1.88
CA PRO A 90 5.41 -37.85 1.02
C PRO A 90 4.24 -36.88 0.86
N ASP A 91 3.98 -36.03 1.85
CA ASP A 91 2.83 -35.12 1.91
C ASP A 91 3.21 -33.64 1.81
N ARG A 92 4.48 -33.30 1.97
CA ARG A 92 4.93 -31.90 2.05
C ARG A 92 6.39 -31.73 1.69
N TYR A 93 6.70 -30.51 1.27
CA TYR A 93 8.03 -30.01 1.07
C TYR A 93 8.39 -29.05 2.21
N ILE A 94 9.56 -29.22 2.82
CA ILE A 94 10.05 -28.33 3.87
C ILE A 94 11.37 -27.72 3.42
N ILE A 95 11.42 -26.39 3.39
CA ILE A 95 12.63 -25.64 3.06
C ILE A 95 13.04 -24.89 4.29
N LYS A 96 14.32 -25.00 4.63
CA LYS A 96 14.92 -24.17 5.65
C LYS A 96 16.12 -23.50 5.03
N ALA A 97 16.28 -22.20 5.21
CA ALA A 97 17.57 -21.59 4.94
C ALA A 97 18.01 -20.72 6.08
N PHE A 98 19.32 -20.71 6.28
CA PHE A 98 19.99 -20.06 7.38
C PHE A 98 21.10 -19.17 6.82
N LYS A 99 20.94 -17.86 6.95
CA LYS A 99 21.97 -16.88 6.58
C LYS A 99 22.03 -15.74 7.58
N GLN A 100 23.05 -15.76 8.44
CA GLN A 100 23.29 -14.73 9.45
C GLN A 100 22.02 -14.47 10.31
N GLU A 101 21.41 -13.28 10.18
CA GLU A 101 20.16 -12.92 10.88
C GLU A 101 18.88 -13.32 10.13
N ARG A 102 18.99 -13.91 8.94
CA ARG A 102 17.86 -14.34 8.10
C ARG A 102 17.74 -15.86 8.17
N THR A 103 16.80 -16.31 8.96
CA THR A 103 16.30 -17.69 8.92
C THR A 103 14.91 -17.68 8.32
N PHE A 104 14.66 -18.56 7.36
CA PHE A 104 13.31 -18.85 6.91
C PHE A 104 13.04 -20.35 6.99
N ARG A 105 11.77 -20.67 7.22
CA ARG A 105 11.26 -22.03 7.12
C ARG A 105 9.92 -21.93 6.41
N GLU A 106 9.81 -22.57 5.26
CA GLU A 106 8.56 -22.64 4.51
C GLU A 106 8.17 -24.08 4.28
N GLU A 107 6.87 -24.32 4.28
CA GLU A 107 6.28 -25.65 4.18
C GLU A 107 5.18 -25.62 3.12
N VAL A 108 5.34 -26.44 2.08
CA VAL A 108 4.40 -26.51 0.97
C VAL A 108 3.77 -27.89 0.97
N LEU A 109 2.46 -27.96 1.13
CA LEU A 109 1.73 -29.22 1.07
C LEU A 109 1.61 -29.71 -0.37
N PHE A 110 1.92 -30.98 -0.59
CA PHE A 110 1.74 -31.60 -1.88
C PHE A 110 0.29 -32.04 -2.10
N PRO A 111 -0.23 -31.91 -3.33
CA PRO A 111 -1.46 -32.60 -3.72
C PRO A 111 -1.28 -34.13 -3.59
N LYS A 112 -2.35 -34.86 -3.26
CA LYS A 112 -2.26 -36.33 -3.00
C LYS A 112 -1.90 -37.16 -4.22
N ASP A 113 -2.13 -36.58 -5.39
CA ASP A 113 -1.99 -37.15 -6.72
C ASP A 113 -0.62 -36.91 -7.34
N VAL A 114 0.34 -36.32 -6.61
CA VAL A 114 1.72 -36.22 -7.10
C VAL A 114 2.55 -37.45 -6.71
N ASP A 115 3.52 -37.75 -7.56
CA ASP A 115 4.57 -38.72 -7.30
C ASP A 115 5.78 -38.03 -6.68
N THR A 116 6.01 -38.29 -5.41
CA THR A 116 7.12 -37.75 -4.62
C THR A 116 8.42 -38.53 -4.79
N ASP A 117 8.39 -39.70 -5.44
CA ASP A 117 9.60 -40.50 -5.68
C ASP A 117 10.36 -40.03 -6.93
N ASN A 118 9.66 -39.44 -7.91
CA ASN A 118 10.20 -39.00 -9.19
C ASN A 118 10.27 -37.46 -9.31
N VAL A 119 10.77 -36.78 -8.28
CA VAL A 119 10.90 -35.31 -8.27
C VAL A 119 12.15 -34.87 -9.05
N GLU A 120 11.99 -33.95 -10.00
CA GLU A 120 13.12 -33.25 -10.62
C GLU A 120 13.38 -31.91 -9.93
N GLU A 121 14.62 -31.69 -9.49
CA GLU A 121 15.05 -30.43 -8.87
C GLU A 121 16.01 -29.66 -9.79
N ARG A 122 15.76 -28.37 -9.99
CA ARG A 122 16.59 -27.49 -10.81
C ARG A 122 16.89 -26.20 -10.05
N PHE A 123 18.16 -25.96 -9.75
CA PHE A 123 18.59 -24.70 -9.15
C PHE A 123 19.38 -23.85 -10.16
N ARG A 124 18.82 -22.70 -10.56
CA ARG A 124 19.45 -21.80 -11.54
C ARG A 124 19.30 -20.35 -11.07
N ASN A 125 20.42 -19.63 -10.97
CA ASN A 125 20.47 -18.19 -10.65
C ASN A 125 19.72 -17.79 -9.36
N GLY A 126 19.69 -18.68 -8.35
CA GLY A 126 18.97 -18.41 -7.09
C GLY A 126 17.50 -18.77 -7.12
N ILE A 127 16.99 -19.34 -8.21
CA ILE A 127 15.63 -19.87 -8.30
C ILE A 127 15.70 -21.39 -8.20
N LEU A 128 14.91 -21.97 -7.30
CA LEU A 128 14.68 -23.40 -7.20
C LEU A 128 13.37 -23.74 -7.90
N GLU A 129 13.44 -24.59 -8.92
CA GLU A 129 12.31 -25.16 -9.62
C GLU A 129 12.22 -26.65 -9.27
N LEU A 130 11.04 -27.07 -8.80
CA LEU A 130 10.71 -28.46 -8.52
C LEU A 130 9.62 -28.88 -9.48
N VAL A 131 9.84 -29.98 -10.18
CA VAL A 131 8.85 -30.58 -11.07
C VAL A 131 8.43 -31.92 -10.48
N LEU A 132 7.18 -32.01 -10.07
CA LEU A 132 6.58 -33.21 -9.49
C LEU A 132 5.59 -33.81 -10.50
N PRO A 133 5.88 -34.96 -11.10
CA PRO A 133 4.93 -35.62 -11.98
C PRO A 133 3.70 -36.06 -11.19
N ARG A 134 2.52 -36.03 -11.82
CA ARG A 134 1.32 -36.60 -11.24
C ARG A 134 1.34 -38.11 -11.42
N LYS A 135 0.88 -38.81 -10.37
CA LYS A 135 0.54 -40.23 -10.47
C LYS A 135 -0.55 -40.34 -11.52
N LYS A 136 -0.29 -41.12 -12.57
CA LYS A 136 -1.34 -41.49 -13.51
C LYS A 136 -2.47 -42.09 -12.69
N ALA A 137 -3.67 -41.51 -12.82
CA ALA A 137 -4.85 -42.17 -12.30
C ALA A 137 -4.87 -43.56 -12.94
N ALA A 138 -4.78 -44.61 -12.12
CA ALA A 138 -5.33 -45.88 -12.56
C ALA A 138 -6.81 -45.56 -12.80
N ASP A 139 -7.21 -45.55 -14.06
CA ASP A 139 -8.60 -45.35 -14.48
C ASP A 139 -9.46 -46.22 -13.56
N THR A 140 -10.11 -45.59 -12.59
CA THR A 140 -11.18 -46.26 -11.88
C THR A 140 -12.31 -46.18 -12.87
N GLU A 141 -12.45 -47.27 -13.65
CA GLU A 141 -13.71 -47.60 -14.30
C GLU A 141 -14.80 -47.36 -13.25
N GLU A 142 -15.57 -46.29 -13.46
CA GLU A 142 -16.88 -46.12 -12.85
C GLU A 142 -17.69 -47.34 -13.30
N ARG A 143 -17.64 -48.41 -12.49
CA ARG A 143 -18.60 -49.49 -12.57
C ARG A 143 -19.75 -49.15 -11.62
N GLU A 144 -20.84 -48.79 -12.30
CA GLU A 144 -22.26 -48.85 -11.93
C GLU A 144 -22.87 -47.68 -11.16
#